data_AF-A0A947YTT6-F1
#
_entry.id   AF-A0A947YTT6-F1
#
_cell.length_a   1.000
_cell.length_b   1.000
_cell.length_c   1.000
_cell.angle_alpha   90.00
_cell.angle_beta   90.00
_cell.angle_gamma   90.00
#
_symmetry.space_group_name_H-M   'P 1'
#
loop_
_entity.id
_entity.type
_entity.pdbx_description
1 polymer ?
#
loop_
_entity_poly.entity_id
_entity_poly.type
_entity_poly.pdbx_seq_one_letter_code
_entity_poly.pdbx_strand_id
1 'polypeptide(L)'
;MLLTIGCSGDKNSGPKYVVPDYNYTGLPPFDPDLANTYSWDGSWNPESDEFPIEGLLDETHTYLPPGKWGWDNSCDCPSDEGLAIYNNEFVEKGLDFIQLSDSENHHFGWRVISTTGDPVISLNHRADNFEGSNGVDIFDFTNNGDLSSTGGINLGEGPDMLRYGTGYGVDMRTGSDTRGALFDNDLVILGTENILGTNEYDISGTTIHTGPGSDLIFARNFGPAAIDAGNGLSGRTDILDEADGDDIVILEGNMRDFRVFLGNGNDIAVWYVDEVDDDRWLGPSFYGAGGWGDALWSDKGTDRLILAIPPETQIVTTRGEHDNNPGSLLAFIYADYSPSIDGPTESDPFARYYGTAPIGPNGEHTLTLSYRSLDGTVFTHDFYITSIEELQLGVGDDAVVYKVDSTTGLLTLDNSLSVNSNLPERTAFNALFDTFGFLTTDL
;
A
#
# COMPACT_ATOMS: atom_id res chain seq x y z
N MET A 1 -9.14 -50.70 -29.55
CA MET A 1 -7.71 -50.34 -29.50
C MET A 1 -7.58 -49.00 -30.22
N LEU A 2 -7.84 -47.92 -29.49
CA LEU A 2 -7.69 -46.53 -29.96
C LEU A 2 -6.76 -45.87 -28.95
N LEU A 3 -5.64 -45.36 -29.47
CA LEU A 3 -4.64 -44.59 -28.73
C LEU A 3 -5.21 -43.17 -28.54
N THR A 4 -5.47 -42.79 -27.29
CA THR A 4 -5.62 -41.38 -26.90
C THR A 4 -4.22 -40.84 -26.59
N ILE A 5 -3.74 -39.93 -27.44
CA ILE A 5 -2.55 -39.11 -27.17
C ILE A 5 -3.02 -37.96 -26.28
N GLY A 6 -2.65 -38.01 -25.01
CA GLY A 6 -2.85 -36.91 -24.06
C GLY A 6 -1.74 -35.87 -24.23
N CYS A 7 -2.12 -34.65 -24.57
CA CYS A 7 -1.26 -33.49 -24.41
C CYS A 7 -1.40 -32.99 -22.96
N SER A 8 -0.54 -33.45 -22.06
CA SER A 8 -0.24 -32.75 -20.81
C SER A 8 1.11 -32.05 -20.99
N GLY A 9 1.07 -30.84 -21.56
CA GLY A 9 2.20 -29.93 -21.50
C GLY A 9 2.05 -29.12 -20.23
N ASP A 10 2.91 -29.38 -19.24
CA ASP A 10 3.19 -28.44 -18.16
C ASP A 10 3.60 -27.11 -18.80
N LYS A 11 2.76 -26.08 -18.65
CA LYS A 11 3.04 -24.71 -19.12
C LYS A 11 3.83 -23.88 -18.12
N ASN A 12 4.28 -24.46 -17.00
CA ASN A 12 5.00 -23.74 -15.94
C ASN A 12 6.53 -23.89 -16.03
N SER A 13 7.08 -24.11 -17.22
CA SER A 13 8.52 -24.06 -17.45
C SER A 13 8.93 -22.81 -18.23
N GLY A 14 8.43 -21.64 -17.78
CA GLY A 14 9.11 -20.39 -18.08
C GLY A 14 10.55 -20.45 -17.56
N PRO A 15 11.51 -19.76 -18.21
CA PRO A 15 12.84 -19.63 -17.64
C PRO A 15 12.71 -19.10 -16.21
N LYS A 16 13.31 -19.80 -15.23
CA LYS A 16 13.49 -19.23 -13.89
C LYS A 16 14.35 -17.99 -14.06
N TYR A 17 13.73 -16.82 -14.01
CA TYR A 17 14.44 -15.56 -13.95
C TYR A 17 15.29 -15.57 -12.69
N VAL A 18 16.57 -15.22 -12.81
CA VAL A 18 17.50 -15.15 -11.68
C VAL A 18 17.48 -13.69 -11.23
N VAL A 19 17.01 -13.47 -10.01
CA VAL A 19 17.03 -12.16 -9.35
C VAL A 19 18.46 -11.61 -9.36
N PRO A 20 18.71 -10.38 -9.84
CA PRO A 20 20.02 -9.76 -9.69
C PRO A 20 20.42 -9.70 -8.21
N ASP A 21 21.72 -9.84 -7.90
CA ASP A 21 22.27 -9.76 -6.53
C ASP A 21 22.07 -8.36 -5.87
N TYR A 22 21.39 -7.42 -6.54
CA TYR A 22 21.24 -6.02 -6.17
C TYR A 22 19.78 -5.59 -5.94
N ASN A 23 18.88 -6.50 -5.53
CA ASN A 23 17.62 -6.12 -4.92
C ASN A 23 17.78 -6.11 -3.41
N TYR A 24 17.91 -4.91 -2.84
CA TYR A 24 17.84 -4.73 -1.40
C TYR A 24 16.38 -4.89 -0.98
N THR A 25 15.98 -6.10 -0.57
CA THR A 25 14.67 -6.38 0.08
C THR A 25 14.70 -5.97 1.55
N GLY A 26 15.32 -4.83 1.84
CA GLY A 26 15.25 -4.20 3.16
C GLY A 26 14.24 -3.06 3.08
N LEU A 27 14.05 -2.35 4.20
CA LEU A 27 13.15 -1.20 4.23
C LEU A 27 13.37 -0.23 3.06
N PRO A 28 12.30 0.35 2.50
CA PRO A 28 12.40 1.41 1.50
C PRO A 28 13.33 2.53 1.99
N PRO A 29 14.02 3.23 1.08
CA PRO A 29 14.93 4.28 1.49
C PRO A 29 14.19 5.44 2.13
N PHE A 30 14.82 6.05 3.13
CA PHE A 30 14.27 7.21 3.83
C PHE A 30 14.67 8.53 3.16
N ASP A 31 15.56 8.47 2.16
CA ASP A 31 16.12 9.61 1.45
C ASP A 31 15.72 9.56 -0.03
N PRO A 32 14.89 10.51 -0.52
CA PRO A 32 14.49 10.55 -1.92
C PRO A 32 15.66 10.87 -2.87
N ASP A 33 16.81 11.35 -2.38
CA ASP A 33 18.00 11.58 -3.21
C ASP A 33 18.63 10.28 -3.74
N LEU A 34 18.15 9.11 -3.30
CA LEU A 34 18.53 7.80 -3.83
C LEU A 34 17.80 7.44 -5.13
N ALA A 35 16.74 8.17 -5.49
CA ALA A 35 16.05 8.01 -6.76
C ALA A 35 17.02 8.04 -7.94
N ASN A 36 16.78 7.17 -8.93
CA ASN A 36 17.49 7.17 -10.20
C ASN A 36 16.51 7.45 -11.35
N THR A 37 16.94 7.28 -12.61
CA THR A 37 16.05 7.54 -13.76
C THR A 37 14.84 6.61 -13.82
N TYR A 38 14.98 5.38 -13.32
CA TYR A 38 14.07 4.26 -13.52
C TYR A 38 13.34 3.82 -12.25
N SER A 39 13.67 4.35 -11.08
CA SER A 39 13.02 4.00 -9.82
C SER A 39 13.13 5.13 -8.80
N TRP A 40 12.08 5.34 -8.02
CA TRP A 40 12.02 6.39 -7.00
C TRP A 40 12.96 6.12 -5.82
N ASP A 41 13.36 4.88 -5.63
CA ASP A 41 14.22 4.42 -4.54
C ASP A 41 15.64 4.02 -5.00
N GLY A 42 15.85 3.96 -6.31
CA GLY A 42 17.11 3.56 -6.93
C GLY A 42 17.31 2.05 -7.07
N SER A 43 16.31 1.23 -6.74
CA SER A 43 16.39 -0.24 -6.76
C SER A 43 16.47 -0.82 -8.17
N TRP A 44 15.78 -0.21 -9.13
CA TRP A 44 15.74 -0.68 -10.51
C TRP A 44 16.62 0.17 -11.41
N ASN A 45 17.45 -0.48 -12.22
CA ASN A 45 18.31 0.14 -13.22
C ASN A 45 18.56 -0.85 -14.37
N PRO A 46 17.68 -0.89 -15.39
CA PRO A 46 17.79 -1.84 -16.49
C PRO A 46 19.09 -1.64 -17.30
N GLU A 47 19.68 -2.76 -17.71
CA GLU A 47 20.86 -2.80 -18.57
C GLU A 47 20.50 -2.43 -20.02
N SER A 48 21.47 -1.94 -20.79
CA SER A 48 21.22 -1.46 -22.15
C SER A 48 20.67 -2.53 -23.11
N ASP A 49 20.89 -3.82 -22.82
CA ASP A 49 20.37 -4.94 -23.63
C ASP A 49 18.96 -5.39 -23.22
N GLU A 50 18.39 -4.80 -22.17
CA GLU A 50 16.98 -4.98 -21.78
C GLU A 50 16.04 -4.07 -22.58
N PHE A 51 16.56 -3.14 -23.39
CA PHE A 51 15.76 -2.25 -24.23
C PHE A 51 15.52 -2.79 -25.66
N PRO A 52 14.29 -2.64 -26.21
CA PRO A 52 13.10 -2.11 -25.54
C PRO A 52 12.58 -3.08 -24.48
N ILE A 53 12.18 -2.56 -23.33
CA ILE A 53 11.60 -3.36 -22.24
C ILE A 53 10.30 -3.99 -22.76
N GLU A 54 10.23 -5.31 -22.67
CA GLU A 54 9.04 -6.08 -23.08
C GLU A 54 7.87 -5.72 -22.17
N GLY A 55 6.68 -5.51 -22.73
CA GLY A 55 5.48 -5.15 -21.95
C GLY A 55 5.26 -3.65 -21.74
N LEU A 56 6.10 -2.78 -22.31
CA LEU A 56 5.86 -1.33 -22.24
C LEU A 56 4.75 -0.81 -23.16
N LEU A 57 4.41 -1.51 -24.23
CA LEU A 57 3.50 -0.99 -25.27
C LEU A 57 2.28 -1.88 -25.42
N ASP A 58 1.12 -1.27 -25.65
CA ASP A 58 -0.06 -2.02 -26.08
C ASP A 58 0.21 -2.79 -27.38
N GLU A 59 -0.29 -4.03 -27.46
CA GLU A 59 -0.08 -4.90 -28.62
C GLU A 59 -0.72 -4.32 -29.90
N THR A 60 -1.84 -3.59 -29.77
CA THR A 60 -2.62 -3.08 -30.90
C THR A 60 -2.38 -1.60 -31.17
N HIS A 61 -2.19 -0.80 -30.12
CA HIS A 61 -1.98 0.64 -30.16
C HIS A 61 -0.61 0.97 -29.58
N THR A 62 0.46 0.67 -30.32
CA THR A 62 1.88 0.74 -29.87
C THR A 62 2.40 2.14 -29.49
N TYR A 63 1.52 3.13 -29.39
CA TYR A 63 1.78 4.49 -28.90
C TYR A 63 1.06 4.77 -27.58
N LEU A 64 0.37 3.78 -27.02
CA LEU A 64 -0.29 3.79 -25.72
C LEU A 64 0.32 2.72 -24.81
N PRO A 65 0.18 2.88 -23.48
CA PRO A 65 0.50 1.83 -22.53
C PRO A 65 -0.40 0.61 -22.73
N PRO A 66 -0.04 -0.56 -22.18
CA PRO A 66 -0.88 -1.75 -22.23
C PRO A 66 -2.28 -1.47 -21.68
N GLY A 67 -3.31 -1.89 -22.42
CA GLY A 67 -4.67 -1.70 -21.95
C GLY A 67 -5.77 -2.09 -22.93
N LYS A 68 -6.98 -2.03 -22.41
CA LYS A 68 -8.24 -2.30 -23.12
C LYS A 68 -8.82 -1.00 -23.65
N TRP A 69 -8.34 -0.54 -24.81
CA TRP A 69 -8.67 0.81 -25.29
C TRP A 69 -9.99 0.93 -26.09
N GLY A 70 -10.57 -0.18 -26.56
CA GLY A 70 -11.84 -0.24 -27.32
C GLY A 70 -13.06 -0.71 -26.50
N TRP A 71 -14.28 -0.64 -27.06
CA TRP A 71 -15.49 -1.10 -26.35
C TRP A 71 -15.68 -2.62 -26.40
N ASP A 72 -15.27 -3.27 -27.50
CA ASP A 72 -15.38 -4.71 -27.66
C ASP A 72 -14.02 -5.33 -28.02
N ASN A 73 -13.31 -5.84 -27.01
CA ASN A 73 -12.06 -6.57 -27.23
C ASN A 73 -12.31 -8.04 -27.65
N SER A 74 -13.57 -8.45 -27.81
CA SER A 74 -13.98 -9.82 -28.12
C SER A 74 -14.55 -10.00 -29.54
N CYS A 75 -14.90 -8.92 -30.23
CA CYS A 75 -15.30 -8.94 -31.63
C CYS A 75 -14.26 -8.24 -32.50
N ASP A 76 -13.85 -8.95 -33.55
CA ASP A 76 -13.11 -8.40 -34.71
C ASP A 76 -14.10 -7.53 -35.52
N CYS A 77 -14.66 -6.50 -34.88
CA CYS A 77 -15.67 -5.61 -35.41
C CYS A 77 -14.97 -4.51 -36.22
N PRO A 78 -15.04 -4.53 -37.57
CA PRO A 78 -14.27 -3.62 -38.42
C PRO A 78 -14.71 -2.15 -38.37
N SER A 79 -15.59 -1.79 -37.43
CA SER A 79 -16.15 -0.46 -37.23
C SER A 79 -16.09 0.03 -35.78
N ASP A 80 -15.56 -0.75 -34.84
CA ASP A 80 -15.20 -0.24 -33.52
C ASP A 80 -13.75 0.23 -33.61
N GLU A 81 -13.57 1.45 -34.14
CA GLU A 81 -12.27 2.06 -34.42
C GLU A 81 -11.56 2.45 -33.10
N GLY A 82 -11.00 1.43 -32.43
CA GLY A 82 -9.71 1.45 -31.73
C GLY A 82 -9.62 2.00 -30.30
N LEU A 83 -10.28 3.10 -29.96
CA LEU A 83 -9.84 3.91 -28.80
C LEU A 83 -10.97 4.51 -27.98
N ALA A 84 -12.17 3.95 -28.02
CA ALA A 84 -13.31 4.60 -27.40
C ALA A 84 -13.17 4.78 -25.88
N ILE A 85 -12.53 3.85 -25.18
CA ILE A 85 -12.27 3.98 -23.75
C ILE A 85 -11.18 5.03 -23.51
N TYR A 86 -10.07 4.96 -24.24
CA TYR A 86 -9.01 5.97 -24.16
C TYR A 86 -9.55 7.39 -24.40
N ASN A 87 -10.34 7.58 -25.46
CA ASN A 87 -10.92 8.88 -25.80
C ASN A 87 -11.88 9.39 -24.71
N ASN A 88 -12.81 8.57 -24.23
CA ASN A 88 -13.84 9.02 -23.29
C ASN A 88 -13.30 9.21 -21.86
N GLU A 89 -12.36 8.37 -21.44
CA GLU A 89 -11.94 8.30 -20.05
C GLU A 89 -10.67 9.09 -19.76
N PHE A 90 -9.82 9.29 -20.77
CA PHE A 90 -8.60 10.08 -20.66
C PHE A 90 -8.74 11.38 -21.46
N VAL A 91 -8.84 11.32 -22.78
CA VAL A 91 -8.77 12.52 -23.64
C VAL A 91 -9.89 13.52 -23.36
N GLU A 92 -11.15 13.09 -23.28
CA GLU A 92 -12.30 13.96 -22.98
C GLU A 92 -12.23 14.59 -21.58
N LYS A 93 -11.51 13.93 -20.65
CA LYS A 93 -11.22 14.47 -19.30
C LYS A 93 -9.97 15.35 -19.27
N GLY A 94 -9.37 15.60 -20.43
CA GLY A 94 -8.17 16.41 -20.56
C GLY A 94 -6.90 15.66 -20.17
N LEU A 95 -6.87 14.34 -20.24
CA LEU A 95 -5.75 13.49 -19.84
C LEU A 95 -5.10 12.79 -21.03
N ASP A 96 -3.83 12.47 -20.88
CA ASP A 96 -3.07 11.69 -21.84
C ASP A 96 -1.94 10.91 -21.16
N PHE A 97 -1.29 10.03 -21.89
CA PHE A 97 -0.11 9.30 -21.46
C PHE A 97 1.14 9.83 -22.18
N ILE A 98 2.21 10.05 -21.43
CA ILE A 98 3.54 10.30 -22.00
C ILE A 98 4.49 9.15 -21.70
N GLN A 99 5.34 8.86 -22.67
CA GLN A 99 6.46 7.94 -22.47
C GLN A 99 7.50 8.59 -21.57
N LEU A 100 7.94 7.85 -20.56
CA LEU A 100 9.12 8.18 -19.78
C LEU A 100 10.35 7.68 -20.54
N SER A 101 11.32 8.55 -20.81
CA SER A 101 12.51 8.19 -21.57
C SER A 101 13.77 8.73 -20.92
N ASP A 102 14.84 7.93 -20.95
CA ASP A 102 16.14 8.34 -20.45
C ASP A 102 16.84 9.34 -21.40
N SER A 103 18.07 9.75 -21.06
CA SER A 103 18.87 10.65 -21.90
C SER A 103 19.33 10.06 -23.25
N GLU A 104 19.24 8.74 -23.41
CA GLU A 104 19.55 8.01 -24.64
C GLU A 104 18.30 7.74 -25.50
N ASN A 105 17.11 8.15 -25.02
CA ASN A 105 15.78 7.88 -25.58
C ASN A 105 15.33 6.42 -25.45
N HIS A 106 15.82 5.72 -24.43
CA HIS A 106 15.23 4.45 -24.03
C HIS A 106 13.92 4.70 -23.28
N HIS A 107 12.81 4.19 -23.83
CA HIS A 107 11.50 4.20 -23.19
C HIS A 107 11.50 3.21 -22.02
N PHE A 108 11.11 3.66 -20.84
CA PHE A 108 11.15 2.84 -19.61
C PHE A 108 9.85 2.81 -18.79
N GLY A 109 8.80 3.52 -19.21
CA GLY A 109 7.57 3.61 -18.42
C GLY A 109 6.58 4.64 -18.97
N TRP A 110 5.48 4.86 -18.26
CA TRP A 110 4.47 5.84 -18.61
C TRP A 110 4.11 6.78 -17.46
N ARG A 111 3.63 7.96 -17.83
CA ARG A 111 3.01 8.90 -16.90
C ARG A 111 1.69 9.40 -17.44
N VAL A 112 0.67 9.38 -16.60
CA VAL A 112 -0.58 10.10 -16.85
C VAL A 112 -0.33 11.58 -16.64
N ILE A 113 -0.68 12.40 -17.64
CA ILE A 113 -0.55 13.85 -17.58
C ILE A 113 -1.88 14.53 -17.85
N SER A 114 -1.99 15.77 -17.38
CA SER A 114 -3.01 16.69 -17.85
C SER A 114 -2.57 17.43 -19.10
N THR A 115 -3.42 17.41 -20.12
CA THR A 115 -3.26 18.16 -21.37
C THR A 115 -3.80 19.59 -21.28
N THR A 116 -4.61 19.91 -20.27
CA THR A 116 -5.14 21.27 -20.07
C THR A 116 -4.25 22.13 -19.17
N GLY A 117 -3.29 21.52 -18.48
CA GLY A 117 -2.44 22.17 -17.48
C GLY A 117 -3.13 22.37 -16.12
N ASP A 118 -4.41 22.03 -16.01
CA ASP A 118 -5.08 21.87 -14.72
C ASP A 118 -4.59 20.56 -14.08
N PRO A 119 -4.53 20.43 -12.74
CA PRO A 119 -4.26 19.14 -12.12
C PRO A 119 -5.19 18.06 -12.68
N VAL A 120 -4.77 16.80 -12.72
CA VAL A 120 -5.70 15.72 -13.07
C VAL A 120 -6.72 15.63 -11.95
N ILE A 121 -7.92 16.15 -12.19
CA ILE A 121 -8.89 16.39 -11.12
C ILE A 121 -9.81 15.19 -10.89
N SER A 122 -10.06 14.32 -11.87
CA SER A 122 -10.97 13.18 -11.67
C SER A 122 -10.81 12.06 -12.69
N LEU A 123 -10.55 10.85 -12.21
CA LEU A 123 -10.79 9.59 -12.93
C LEU A 123 -11.94 8.82 -12.28
N ASN A 124 -12.72 8.11 -13.08
CA ASN A 124 -13.83 7.28 -12.62
C ASN A 124 -13.84 5.92 -13.34
N HIS A 125 -14.70 5.01 -12.85
CA HIS A 125 -15.05 3.60 -13.19
C HIS A 125 -14.54 2.86 -14.43
N ARG A 126 -13.83 3.49 -15.37
CA ARG A 126 -13.28 2.87 -16.57
C ARG A 126 -11.77 3.06 -16.76
N ALA A 127 -11.11 3.67 -15.77
CA ALA A 127 -9.65 3.65 -15.70
C ALA A 127 -9.08 2.24 -15.46
N ASP A 128 -9.92 1.27 -15.06
CA ASP A 128 -9.63 -0.17 -14.94
C ASP A 128 -9.22 -0.85 -16.26
N ASN A 129 -9.29 -0.13 -17.37
CA ASN A 129 -8.86 -0.60 -18.68
C ASN A 129 -7.36 -0.36 -18.92
N PHE A 130 -6.69 0.44 -18.11
CA PHE A 130 -5.23 0.47 -18.06
C PHE A 130 -4.76 -0.81 -17.35
N GLU A 131 -3.87 -1.57 -17.98
CA GLU A 131 -3.41 -2.87 -17.46
C GLU A 131 -2.05 -2.81 -16.75
N GLY A 132 -1.42 -1.63 -16.75
CA GLY A 132 -0.05 -1.47 -16.27
C GLY A 132 0.97 -1.97 -17.27
N SER A 133 2.20 -1.51 -17.12
CA SER A 133 3.34 -1.88 -17.95
C SER A 133 4.42 -2.57 -17.12
N ASN A 134 5.41 -3.17 -17.80
CA ASN A 134 6.55 -3.80 -17.13
C ASN A 134 7.66 -2.80 -16.76
N GLY A 135 7.32 -1.53 -16.62
CA GLY A 135 8.24 -0.47 -16.22
C GLY A 135 7.50 0.56 -15.38
N VAL A 136 8.11 1.72 -15.15
CA VAL A 136 7.53 2.68 -14.19
C VAL A 136 6.24 3.29 -14.70
N ASP A 137 5.15 3.12 -13.97
CA ASP A 137 3.89 3.78 -14.23
C ASP A 137 3.53 4.80 -13.15
N ILE A 138 3.35 6.05 -13.59
CA ILE A 138 3.15 7.21 -12.71
C ILE A 138 1.75 7.77 -12.88
N PHE A 139 0.97 7.63 -11.81
CA PHE A 139 -0.35 8.22 -11.67
C PHE A 139 -0.29 9.36 -10.65
N ASP A 140 0.05 10.55 -11.14
CA ASP A 140 0.19 11.76 -10.32
C ASP A 140 -0.98 12.73 -10.54
N PHE A 141 -1.96 12.67 -9.64
CA PHE A 141 -3.10 13.57 -9.59
C PHE A 141 -2.86 14.83 -8.76
N THR A 142 -1.64 15.00 -8.24
CA THR A 142 -1.25 16.03 -7.26
C THR A 142 -1.98 15.90 -5.91
N ASN A 143 -1.54 16.66 -4.91
CA ASN A 143 -2.17 16.70 -3.58
C ASN A 143 -3.60 17.26 -3.55
N ASN A 144 -4.14 17.71 -4.68
CA ASN A 144 -5.52 18.21 -4.80
C ASN A 144 -6.36 17.40 -5.79
N GLY A 145 -5.82 16.30 -6.34
CA GLY A 145 -6.56 15.43 -7.26
C GLY A 145 -7.65 14.62 -6.56
N ASP A 146 -8.71 14.29 -7.28
CA ASP A 146 -9.76 13.37 -6.85
C ASP A 146 -9.71 12.09 -7.70
N LEU A 147 -9.80 10.94 -7.03
CA LEU A 147 -9.94 9.63 -7.64
C LEU A 147 -11.15 8.93 -7.02
N SER A 148 -12.17 8.61 -7.82
CA SER A 148 -13.39 8.03 -7.23
C SER A 148 -14.10 7.02 -8.12
N SER A 149 -14.75 6.05 -7.48
CA SER A 149 -15.54 5.00 -8.13
C SER A 149 -14.76 4.19 -9.16
N THR A 150 -13.49 3.88 -8.90
CA THR A 150 -12.62 3.03 -9.74
C THR A 150 -12.47 1.67 -9.10
N GLY A 151 -12.54 0.58 -9.88
CA GLY A 151 -12.71 -0.78 -9.35
C GLY A 151 -11.60 -1.76 -9.75
N GLY A 152 -10.40 -1.28 -10.06
CA GLY A 152 -9.33 -2.15 -10.57
C GLY A 152 -8.33 -1.50 -11.52
N ILE A 153 -7.90 -0.26 -11.24
CA ILE A 153 -6.68 0.26 -11.90
C ILE A 153 -5.52 -0.61 -11.42
N ASN A 154 -4.65 -1.03 -12.34
CA ASN A 154 -3.41 -1.73 -12.02
C ASN A 154 -2.24 -1.00 -12.68
N LEU A 155 -1.22 -0.62 -11.91
CA LEU A 155 -0.03 0.05 -12.44
C LEU A 155 0.98 -0.90 -13.09
N GLY A 156 0.87 -2.20 -12.82
CA GLY A 156 1.56 -3.22 -13.59
C GLY A 156 2.67 -3.86 -12.79
N GLU A 157 3.86 -3.83 -13.37
CA GLU A 157 5.05 -4.49 -12.86
C GLU A 157 6.23 -3.51 -12.95
N GLY A 158 6.52 -2.80 -11.87
CA GLY A 158 7.53 -1.75 -11.86
C GLY A 158 7.49 -0.94 -10.57
N PRO A 159 8.49 -0.08 -10.33
CA PRO A 159 8.54 0.71 -9.11
C PRO A 159 7.59 1.90 -9.23
N ASP A 160 6.30 1.61 -9.12
CA ASP A 160 5.22 2.48 -9.57
C ASP A 160 4.93 3.58 -8.56
N MET A 161 4.31 4.66 -9.06
CA MET A 161 4.14 5.88 -8.28
C MET A 161 2.70 6.38 -8.35
N LEU A 162 2.04 6.42 -7.21
CA LEU A 162 0.66 6.88 -7.07
C LEU A 162 0.56 8.08 -6.13
N ARG A 163 -0.04 9.19 -6.59
CA ARG A 163 -0.35 10.34 -5.73
C ARG A 163 -1.73 10.93 -6.03
N TYR A 164 -2.58 11.05 -5.01
CA TYR A 164 -3.82 11.83 -5.10
C TYR A 164 -4.31 12.36 -3.74
N GLY A 165 -5.03 13.48 -3.79
CA GLY A 165 -5.47 14.21 -2.61
C GLY A 165 -6.73 13.65 -1.96
N THR A 166 -7.74 13.28 -2.74
CA THR A 166 -9.05 12.80 -2.25
C THR A 166 -9.48 11.56 -3.01
N GLY A 167 -10.14 10.62 -2.34
CA GLY A 167 -10.73 9.51 -3.06
C GLY A 167 -11.84 8.77 -2.33
N TYR A 168 -12.79 8.30 -3.14
CA TYR A 168 -13.97 7.59 -2.66
C TYR A 168 -14.33 6.38 -3.50
N GLY A 169 -14.40 5.20 -2.89
CA GLY A 169 -14.79 3.99 -3.62
C GLY A 169 -13.74 3.57 -4.65
N VAL A 170 -12.46 3.61 -4.26
CA VAL A 170 -11.32 3.30 -5.13
C VAL A 170 -10.78 1.93 -4.76
N ASP A 171 -10.67 1.04 -5.73
CA ASP A 171 -9.81 -0.15 -5.70
C ASP A 171 -8.70 0.08 -6.73
N MET A 172 -7.47 0.19 -6.22
CA MET A 172 -6.28 0.48 -7.01
C MET A 172 -5.14 -0.44 -6.59
N ARG A 173 -4.41 -0.90 -7.60
CA ARG A 173 -3.25 -1.78 -7.49
C ARG A 173 -2.06 -1.07 -8.09
N THR A 174 -0.97 -0.98 -7.35
CA THR A 174 0.29 -0.46 -7.89
C THR A 174 1.23 -1.56 -8.38
N GLY A 175 0.98 -2.82 -8.04
CA GLY A 175 1.76 -3.94 -8.58
C GLY A 175 0.99 -5.24 -8.84
N SER A 176 1.71 -6.26 -9.35
CA SER A 176 1.15 -7.55 -9.76
C SER A 176 2.06 -8.75 -9.43
N ASP A 177 1.50 -9.75 -8.74
CA ASP A 177 2.17 -10.97 -8.30
C ASP A 177 2.50 -11.96 -9.44
N THR A 178 2.09 -11.69 -10.69
CA THR A 178 2.08 -12.72 -11.73
C THR A 178 3.29 -12.75 -12.66
N ARG A 179 4.09 -11.68 -12.78
CA ARG A 179 5.22 -11.67 -13.74
C ARG A 179 6.38 -10.67 -13.51
N GLY A 180 6.38 -9.81 -12.47
CA GLY A 180 7.43 -8.77 -12.33
C GLY A 180 7.78 -8.27 -10.93
N ALA A 181 7.43 -9.04 -9.89
CA ALA A 181 7.67 -8.79 -8.47
C ALA A 181 9.10 -8.42 -8.01
N LEU A 182 10.08 -8.43 -8.92
CA LEU A 182 11.47 -8.17 -8.58
C LEU A 182 11.80 -6.68 -8.54
N PHE A 183 10.96 -5.81 -9.08
CA PHE A 183 11.26 -4.38 -9.18
C PHE A 183 10.07 -3.51 -8.77
N ASP A 184 9.13 -4.07 -8.00
CA ASP A 184 7.80 -3.50 -7.70
C ASP A 184 7.80 -2.63 -6.44
N ASN A 185 8.95 -2.04 -6.07
CA ASN A 185 8.99 -1.14 -4.92
C ASN A 185 8.15 0.09 -5.25
N ASP A 186 6.98 0.21 -4.63
CA ASP A 186 5.96 1.19 -4.93
C ASP A 186 6.04 2.41 -4.01
N LEU A 187 5.71 3.59 -4.55
CA LEU A 187 5.53 4.81 -3.77
C LEU A 187 4.10 5.31 -3.88
N VAL A 188 3.41 5.31 -2.74
CA VAL A 188 2.01 5.75 -2.65
C VAL A 188 1.87 6.94 -1.71
N ILE A 189 1.22 8.02 -2.17
CA ILE A 189 0.89 9.21 -1.37
C ILE A 189 -0.60 9.55 -1.50
N LEU A 190 -1.34 9.38 -0.41
CA LEU A 190 -2.79 9.57 -0.34
C LEU A 190 -3.16 10.67 0.64
N GLY A 191 -4.22 11.42 0.35
CA GLY A 191 -4.74 12.46 1.23
C GLY A 191 -4.16 13.84 0.92
N THR A 192 -4.83 14.89 1.35
CA THR A 192 -4.32 16.26 1.24
C THR A 192 -3.29 16.56 2.35
N GLU A 193 -2.56 17.66 2.23
CA GLU A 193 -1.57 18.05 3.26
C GLU A 193 -2.19 18.59 4.55
N ASN A 194 -3.46 19.01 4.54
CA ASN A 194 -4.05 19.58 5.75
C ASN A 194 -4.59 18.48 6.64
N ILE A 195 -4.30 18.52 7.94
CA ILE A 195 -5.06 17.71 8.91
C ILE A 195 -6.50 18.23 8.94
N LEU A 196 -7.46 17.36 8.67
CA LEU A 196 -8.87 17.73 8.64
C LEU A 196 -9.52 17.72 10.03
N GLY A 197 -10.68 18.36 10.13
CA GLY A 197 -11.40 18.46 11.40
C GLY A 197 -12.21 17.21 11.73
N THR A 198 -12.96 17.30 12.84
CA THR A 198 -13.79 16.19 13.33
C THR A 198 -14.66 15.56 12.24
N ASN A 199 -14.53 14.24 12.07
CA ASN A 199 -15.31 13.41 11.13
C ASN A 199 -15.10 13.71 9.63
N GLU A 200 -14.03 14.42 9.27
CA GLU A 200 -13.66 14.72 7.88
C GLU A 200 -12.50 13.84 7.41
N TYR A 201 -12.61 13.30 6.19
CA TYR A 201 -11.61 12.42 5.59
C TYR A 201 -11.43 12.75 4.12
N ASP A 202 -10.20 12.62 3.65
CA ASP A 202 -9.86 12.71 2.24
C ASP A 202 -10.07 11.37 1.53
N ILE A 203 -9.79 10.26 2.23
CA ILE A 203 -9.82 8.91 1.66
C ILE A 203 -10.87 8.08 2.39
N SER A 204 -11.82 7.49 1.66
CA SER A 204 -12.84 6.62 2.25
C SER A 204 -13.48 5.65 1.26
N GLY A 205 -13.88 4.48 1.74
CA GLY A 205 -14.35 3.38 0.89
C GLY A 205 -13.29 2.91 -0.10
N THR A 206 -12.01 3.12 0.21
CA THR A 206 -10.89 2.87 -0.68
C THR A 206 -10.06 1.70 -0.17
N THR A 207 -9.57 0.87 -1.08
CA THR A 207 -8.53 -0.12 -0.82
C THR A 207 -7.39 0.13 -1.80
N ILE A 208 -6.18 0.25 -1.26
CA ILE A 208 -4.94 0.28 -2.04
C ILE A 208 -4.21 -1.02 -1.81
N HIS A 209 -3.76 -1.62 -2.91
CA HIS A 209 -2.92 -2.81 -2.92
C HIS A 209 -1.61 -2.44 -3.60
N THR A 210 -0.50 -2.51 -2.89
CA THR A 210 0.80 -2.43 -3.54
C THR A 210 1.22 -3.80 -4.07
N GLY A 211 2.20 -3.78 -4.97
CA GLY A 211 2.86 -4.98 -5.44
C GLY A 211 3.68 -5.66 -4.35
N PRO A 212 4.28 -6.82 -4.63
CA PRO A 212 5.35 -7.35 -3.80
C PRO A 212 6.61 -6.51 -3.91
N GLY A 213 7.15 -6.03 -2.81
CA GLY A 213 8.31 -5.15 -2.87
C GLY A 213 8.66 -4.56 -1.52
N SER A 214 9.51 -3.55 -1.53
CA SER A 214 9.75 -2.70 -0.35
C SER A 214 9.05 -1.37 -0.57
N ASP A 215 7.79 -1.30 -0.18
CA ASP A 215 6.88 -0.22 -0.53
C ASP A 215 6.87 0.89 0.51
N LEU A 216 6.69 2.12 0.03
CA LEU A 216 6.54 3.29 0.87
C LEU A 216 5.17 3.94 0.65
N ILE A 217 4.33 3.85 1.67
CA ILE A 217 2.94 4.32 1.62
C ILE A 217 2.75 5.43 2.65
N PHE A 218 2.32 6.61 2.20
CA PHE A 218 1.84 7.70 3.03
C PHE A 218 0.34 7.85 2.87
N ALA A 219 -0.41 7.80 3.97
CA ALA A 219 -1.84 8.08 3.96
C ALA A 219 -2.19 9.11 5.04
N ARG A 220 -2.92 10.15 4.63
CA ARG A 220 -3.41 11.20 5.53
C ARG A 220 -4.93 11.34 5.44
N ASN A 221 -5.57 11.64 6.57
CA ASN A 221 -7.02 11.84 6.68
C ASN A 221 -7.84 10.64 6.17
N PHE A 222 -7.54 9.47 6.70
CA PHE A 222 -7.98 8.18 6.18
C PHE A 222 -9.17 7.62 6.99
N GLY A 223 -10.34 7.58 6.37
CA GLY A 223 -11.56 7.03 6.95
C GLY A 223 -11.68 5.51 6.74
N PRO A 224 -12.92 4.98 6.62
CA PRO A 224 -13.15 3.56 6.37
C PRO A 224 -12.49 3.09 5.08
N ALA A 225 -11.30 2.52 5.17
CA ALA A 225 -10.46 2.18 4.02
C ALA A 225 -9.39 1.15 4.43
N ALA A 226 -8.67 0.61 3.46
CA ALA A 226 -7.64 -0.40 3.69
C ALA A 226 -6.39 -0.13 2.86
N ILE A 227 -5.25 -0.49 3.43
CA ILE A 227 -3.95 -0.54 2.78
C ILE A 227 -3.50 -1.99 2.87
N ASP A 228 -3.09 -2.52 1.74
CA ASP A 228 -2.45 -3.80 1.57
C ASP A 228 -1.08 -3.50 0.97
N ALA A 229 -0.03 -3.80 1.73
CA ALA A 229 1.33 -3.39 1.43
C ALA A 229 2.18 -4.52 0.83
N GLY A 230 1.58 -5.60 0.30
CA GLY A 230 2.36 -6.71 -0.27
C GLY A 230 1.69 -8.09 -0.34
N ASN A 231 0.38 -8.19 -0.09
CA ASN A 231 -0.28 -9.50 -0.19
C ASN A 231 -0.30 -10.05 -1.64
N GLY A 232 -0.13 -11.37 -1.76
CA GLY A 232 -0.07 -12.07 -3.03
C GLY A 232 -1.42 -12.19 -3.75
N LEU A 233 -1.40 -12.72 -4.99
CA LEU A 233 -2.58 -12.79 -5.87
C LEU A 233 -3.27 -11.43 -6.06
N SER A 234 -2.47 -10.39 -6.33
CA SER A 234 -2.93 -9.03 -6.61
C SER A 234 -3.68 -8.39 -5.44
N GLY A 235 -3.17 -8.62 -4.22
CA GLY A 235 -3.69 -8.03 -2.99
C GLY A 235 -4.77 -8.85 -2.28
N ARG A 236 -4.74 -10.18 -2.38
CA ARG A 236 -5.67 -11.02 -1.62
C ARG A 236 -5.17 -11.18 -0.20
N THR A 237 -6.01 -10.79 0.75
CA THR A 237 -5.68 -10.84 2.19
C THR A 237 -5.47 -12.25 2.75
N ASP A 238 -5.70 -13.31 1.95
CA ASP A 238 -5.54 -14.71 2.34
C ASP A 238 -4.28 -15.38 1.81
N ILE A 239 -3.43 -14.63 1.11
CA ILE A 239 -2.20 -15.12 0.47
C ILE A 239 -1.11 -14.07 0.65
N LEU A 240 0.06 -14.48 1.12
CA LEU A 240 1.26 -13.64 1.13
C LEU A 240 2.03 -13.85 -0.19
N ASP A 241 2.67 -12.81 -0.70
CA ASP A 241 3.66 -12.96 -1.75
C ASP A 241 5.01 -13.37 -1.12
N GLU A 242 5.73 -14.29 -1.75
CA GLU A 242 7.07 -14.70 -1.27
C GLU A 242 8.16 -13.73 -1.72
N ALA A 243 7.88 -12.90 -2.71
CA ALA A 243 8.79 -11.86 -3.21
C ALA A 243 8.66 -10.54 -2.45
N ASP A 244 7.67 -10.44 -1.57
CA ASP A 244 7.42 -9.27 -0.74
C ASP A 244 8.62 -8.94 0.15
N GLY A 245 8.89 -7.64 0.28
CA GLY A 245 10.08 -7.04 0.87
C GLY A 245 9.88 -6.60 2.31
N ASP A 246 10.43 -5.45 2.71
CA ASP A 246 10.10 -4.85 4.01
C ASP A 246 9.37 -3.52 3.71
N ASP A 247 8.17 -3.31 4.23
CA ASP A 247 7.33 -2.16 3.89
C ASP A 247 7.30 -1.06 4.96
N ILE A 248 6.99 0.16 4.54
CA ILE A 248 6.71 1.28 5.44
C ILE A 248 5.37 1.94 5.10
N VAL A 249 4.45 1.89 6.06
CA VAL A 249 3.16 2.59 6.01
C VAL A 249 3.13 3.71 7.05
N ILE A 250 3.04 4.97 6.60
CA ILE A 250 2.97 6.17 7.47
C ILE A 250 1.57 6.77 7.42
N LEU A 251 0.95 6.86 8.59
CA LEU A 251 -0.45 7.20 8.79
C LEU A 251 -0.60 8.47 9.62
N GLU A 252 -1.11 9.53 9.01
CA GLU A 252 -1.19 10.88 9.57
C GLU A 252 -2.61 11.48 9.51
N GLY A 253 -2.82 12.54 10.28
CA GLY A 253 -4.04 13.34 10.29
C GLY A 253 -5.24 12.62 10.90
N ASN A 254 -6.45 12.99 10.45
CA ASN A 254 -7.66 12.46 11.04
C ASN A 254 -8.00 11.06 10.52
N MET A 255 -8.00 10.04 11.38
CA MET A 255 -8.13 8.66 10.93
C MET A 255 -9.13 7.84 11.72
N ARG A 256 -9.84 6.95 11.02
CA ARG A 256 -10.87 6.10 11.63
C ARG A 256 -11.14 4.85 10.81
N ASP A 257 -11.41 3.73 11.50
CA ASP A 257 -12.00 2.54 10.88
C ASP A 257 -11.19 2.01 9.68
N PHE A 258 -9.86 2.01 9.79
CA PHE A 258 -8.98 1.60 8.69
C PHE A 258 -8.27 0.27 8.96
N ARG A 259 -7.74 -0.33 7.89
CA ARG A 259 -6.97 -1.58 7.94
C ARG A 259 -5.62 -1.38 7.29
N VAL A 260 -4.61 -2.01 7.86
CA VAL A 260 -3.28 -2.15 7.25
C VAL A 260 -2.93 -3.63 7.29
N PHE A 261 -2.69 -4.21 6.13
CA PHE A 261 -2.10 -5.54 5.96
C PHE A 261 -0.68 -5.30 5.47
N LEU A 262 0.31 -5.67 6.27
CA LEU A 262 1.70 -5.34 5.96
C LEU A 262 2.25 -6.31 4.93
N GLY A 263 2.22 -7.63 5.17
CA GLY A 263 2.51 -8.58 4.10
C GLY A 263 3.47 -9.66 4.57
N ASN A 264 4.53 -9.89 3.84
CA ASN A 264 5.62 -10.76 4.26
C ASN A 264 6.91 -9.95 4.26
N GLY A 265 7.49 -9.71 5.44
CA GLY A 265 8.54 -8.72 5.55
C GLY A 265 8.86 -8.35 6.99
N ASN A 266 9.88 -7.51 7.20
CA ASN A 266 10.06 -6.82 8.48
C ASN A 266 9.41 -5.45 8.41
N ASP A 267 8.09 -5.43 8.53
CA ASP A 267 7.33 -4.28 8.10
C ASP A 267 7.13 -3.25 9.22
N ILE A 268 6.89 -2.01 8.83
CA ILE A 268 6.68 -0.90 9.75
C ILE A 268 5.39 -0.17 9.41
N ALA A 269 4.45 -0.18 10.36
CA ALA A 269 3.34 0.77 10.38
C ALA A 269 3.63 1.90 11.38
N VAL A 270 3.52 3.15 10.96
CA VAL A 270 3.61 4.33 11.83
C VAL A 270 2.27 5.01 11.89
N TRP A 271 1.75 5.27 13.09
CA TRP A 271 0.51 6.00 13.29
C TRP A 271 0.67 7.21 14.19
N TYR A 272 0.40 8.40 13.64
CA TYR A 272 0.34 9.68 14.35
C TYR A 272 -0.99 9.85 15.06
N VAL A 273 -1.25 8.97 16.03
CA VAL A 273 -2.53 8.86 16.74
C VAL A 273 -2.96 10.13 17.48
N ASP A 274 -2.02 10.96 17.96
CA ASP A 274 -2.34 12.23 18.63
C ASP A 274 -2.91 13.30 17.65
N GLU A 275 -2.86 13.06 16.34
CA GLU A 275 -3.46 13.94 15.32
C GLU A 275 -4.95 13.66 15.06
N VAL A 276 -5.48 12.57 15.62
CA VAL A 276 -6.86 12.14 15.39
C VAL A 276 -7.86 13.07 16.09
N ASP A 277 -8.82 13.57 15.33
CA ASP A 277 -9.97 14.35 15.81
C ASP A 277 -11.24 13.62 15.37
N ASP A 278 -11.74 12.68 16.18
CA ASP A 278 -12.97 11.93 15.87
C ASP A 278 -13.82 11.74 17.13
N ASP A 279 -15.15 11.87 16.98
CA ASP A 279 -16.12 11.71 18.07
C ASP A 279 -16.86 10.36 18.05
N ARG A 280 -16.47 9.44 17.15
CA ARG A 280 -17.08 8.14 16.97
C ARG A 280 -16.14 7.02 17.38
N TRP A 281 -16.74 5.92 17.80
CA TRP A 281 -16.01 4.71 18.16
C TRP A 281 -15.92 3.77 16.95
N LEU A 282 -14.76 3.72 16.27
CA LEU A 282 -14.28 2.62 15.40
C LEU A 282 -12.75 2.73 15.26
N GLY A 283 -12.01 1.92 16.01
CA GLY A 283 -10.54 1.88 15.95
C GLY A 283 -10.02 1.10 14.74
N PRO A 284 -8.76 1.32 14.34
CA PRO A 284 -8.13 0.59 13.24
C PRO A 284 -7.82 -0.87 13.56
N SER A 285 -7.41 -1.61 12.54
CA SER A 285 -6.83 -2.95 12.68
C SER A 285 -5.53 -3.05 11.89
N PHE A 286 -4.46 -3.45 12.56
CA PHE A 286 -3.16 -3.68 11.96
C PHE A 286 -2.88 -5.18 11.91
N TYR A 287 -2.41 -5.65 10.78
CA TYR A 287 -1.99 -7.02 10.54
C TYR A 287 -0.55 -6.96 10.04
N GLY A 288 0.39 -7.63 10.71
CA GLY A 288 1.75 -7.77 10.17
C GLY A 288 1.81 -8.65 8.93
N ALA A 289 0.78 -9.47 8.75
CA ALA A 289 0.61 -10.28 7.56
C ALA A 289 -0.71 -9.97 6.84
N GLY A 290 -1.22 -10.94 6.08
CA GLY A 290 -2.54 -10.87 5.47
C GLY A 290 -3.68 -10.84 6.50
N GLY A 291 -4.84 -10.34 6.09
CA GLY A 291 -6.03 -10.21 6.95
C GLY A 291 -6.84 -11.50 7.17
N TRP A 292 -6.58 -12.56 6.42
CA TRP A 292 -7.42 -13.76 6.37
C TRP A 292 -6.63 -15.07 6.24
N GLY A 293 -7.30 -16.18 6.55
CA GLY A 293 -6.82 -17.53 6.22
C GLY A 293 -5.48 -17.87 6.86
N ASP A 294 -4.65 -18.57 6.08
CA ASP A 294 -3.31 -18.98 6.51
C ASP A 294 -2.33 -17.80 6.50
N ALA A 295 -2.55 -16.78 5.66
CA ALA A 295 -1.68 -15.61 5.55
C ALA A 295 -1.52 -14.86 6.89
N LEU A 296 -2.58 -14.78 7.70
CA LEU A 296 -2.59 -14.14 9.03
C LEU A 296 -1.39 -14.41 9.94
N TRP A 297 -0.82 -15.62 9.89
CA TRP A 297 0.21 -16.09 10.81
C TRP A 297 1.39 -16.73 10.07
N SER A 298 1.48 -16.49 8.75
CA SER A 298 2.48 -17.14 7.89
C SER A 298 3.68 -16.26 7.59
N ASP A 299 3.60 -14.95 7.89
CA ASP A 299 4.77 -14.10 7.86
C ASP A 299 5.84 -14.61 8.84
N LYS A 300 7.10 -14.45 8.43
CA LYS A 300 8.29 -14.88 9.18
C LYS A 300 9.18 -13.71 9.58
N GLY A 301 8.89 -12.51 9.13
CA GLY A 301 9.63 -11.33 9.50
C GLY A 301 9.29 -10.88 10.91
N THR A 302 9.55 -9.62 11.18
CA THR A 302 9.34 -9.01 12.49
C THR A 302 8.71 -7.67 12.28
N ASP A 303 7.41 -7.60 12.53
CA ASP A 303 6.61 -6.44 12.24
C ASP A 303 6.56 -5.49 13.42
N ARG A 304 6.54 -4.20 13.10
CA ARG A 304 6.53 -3.14 14.09
C ARG A 304 5.41 -2.15 13.86
N LEU A 305 4.58 -1.99 14.88
CA LEU A 305 3.72 -0.82 15.01
C LEU A 305 4.44 0.28 15.79
N ILE A 306 4.58 1.46 15.21
CA ILE A 306 5.07 2.67 15.85
C ILE A 306 3.90 3.59 16.13
N LEU A 307 3.65 3.88 17.41
CA LEU A 307 2.71 4.91 17.81
C LEU A 307 3.49 6.20 18.04
N ALA A 308 3.23 7.24 17.25
CA ALA A 308 3.85 8.56 17.43
C ALA A 308 3.18 9.31 18.59
N ILE A 309 3.41 8.79 19.79
CA ILE A 309 2.94 9.29 21.09
C ILE A 309 4.14 9.56 22.01
N PRO A 310 3.97 10.24 23.14
CA PRO A 310 5.06 10.45 24.09
C PRO A 310 5.67 9.10 24.54
N PRO A 311 7.00 8.93 24.50
CA PRO A 311 7.66 7.67 24.87
C PRO A 311 7.50 7.32 26.36
N GLU A 312 7.19 8.31 27.20
CA GLU A 312 6.87 8.12 28.61
C GLU A 312 5.43 7.62 28.87
N THR A 313 4.64 7.39 27.81
CA THR A 313 3.27 6.84 27.92
C THR A 313 3.27 5.59 28.79
N GLN A 314 2.43 5.60 29.83
CA GLN A 314 2.41 4.53 30.81
C GLN A 314 1.68 3.31 30.27
N ILE A 315 2.38 2.17 30.14
CA ILE A 315 1.73 0.88 29.95
C ILE A 315 1.00 0.48 31.23
N VAL A 316 -0.31 0.27 31.14
CA VAL A 316 -1.17 -0.19 32.24
C VAL A 316 -1.74 -1.58 31.94
N THR A 317 -2.23 -2.27 32.97
CA THR A 317 -2.64 -3.69 32.85
C THR A 317 -4.13 -3.93 33.04
N THR A 318 -4.88 -2.88 33.37
CA THR A 318 -6.32 -2.97 33.59
C THR A 318 -7.07 -1.82 32.95
N ARG A 319 -8.28 -2.09 32.46
CA ARG A 319 -9.19 -1.06 31.92
C ARG A 319 -9.50 0.04 32.94
N GLY A 320 -9.63 -0.31 34.22
CA GLY A 320 -9.87 0.65 35.29
C GLY A 320 -8.73 1.64 35.50
N GLU A 321 -7.48 1.20 35.33
CA GLU A 321 -6.31 2.11 35.35
C GLU A 321 -6.31 3.01 34.11
N HIS A 322 -6.56 2.42 32.93
CA HIS A 322 -6.55 3.13 31.64
C HIS A 322 -7.62 4.24 31.56
N ASP A 323 -8.88 3.89 31.84
CA ASP A 323 -10.04 4.80 31.71
C ASP A 323 -9.95 6.03 32.62
N ASN A 324 -9.07 6.02 33.62
CA ASN A 324 -8.89 7.11 34.58
C ASN A 324 -7.52 7.79 34.49
N ASN A 325 -6.66 7.41 33.54
CA ASN A 325 -5.28 7.90 33.46
C ASN A 325 -4.93 8.38 32.03
N PRO A 326 -5.03 9.70 31.75
CA PRO A 326 -4.43 10.29 30.55
C PRO A 326 -2.94 9.96 30.43
N GLY A 327 -2.45 9.77 29.20
CA GLY A 327 -1.06 9.36 28.94
C GLY A 327 -0.81 7.89 29.26
N SER A 328 -1.81 7.03 29.01
CA SER A 328 -1.68 5.59 29.22
C SER A 328 -2.04 4.78 27.98
N LEU A 329 -1.42 3.61 27.88
CA LEU A 329 -1.69 2.60 26.88
C LEU A 329 -2.01 1.27 27.58
N LEU A 330 -3.08 0.63 27.15
CA LEU A 330 -3.49 -0.69 27.61
C LEU A 330 -3.42 -1.66 26.43
N ALA A 331 -2.77 -2.81 26.63
CA ALA A 331 -2.82 -3.95 25.73
C ALA A 331 -3.40 -5.16 26.48
N PHE A 332 -4.32 -5.88 25.84
CA PHE A 332 -4.99 -7.02 26.47
C PHE A 332 -5.64 -7.96 25.44
N ILE A 333 -6.01 -9.14 25.90
CA ILE A 333 -6.86 -10.10 25.18
C ILE A 333 -8.21 -10.15 25.90
N TYR A 334 -9.32 -10.05 25.17
CA TYR A 334 -10.65 -10.17 25.76
C TYR A 334 -10.86 -11.55 26.42
N ALA A 335 -11.51 -11.57 27.57
CA ALA A 335 -11.78 -12.83 28.29
C ALA A 335 -12.74 -13.76 27.54
N ASP A 336 -13.60 -13.19 26.70
CA ASP A 336 -14.54 -13.87 25.82
C ASP A 336 -14.06 -13.89 24.36
N TYR A 337 -12.73 -13.91 24.16
CA TYR A 337 -12.09 -13.98 22.84
C TYR A 337 -12.81 -14.97 21.93
N SER A 338 -13.40 -14.44 20.87
CA SER A 338 -14.09 -15.21 19.85
C SER A 338 -13.70 -14.64 18.49
N PRO A 339 -13.26 -15.50 17.56
CA PRO A 339 -12.99 -15.05 16.21
C PRO A 339 -14.24 -14.41 15.60
N SER A 340 -14.04 -13.33 14.87
CA SER A 340 -15.10 -12.61 14.17
C SER A 340 -14.59 -12.13 12.82
N ILE A 341 -15.46 -12.23 11.82
CA ILE A 341 -15.24 -11.72 10.48
C ILE A 341 -15.95 -10.38 10.41
N ASP A 342 -15.35 -9.38 9.76
CA ASP A 342 -16.11 -8.19 9.43
C ASP A 342 -17.14 -8.52 8.34
N GLY A 343 -18.42 -8.39 8.70
CA GLY A 343 -19.53 -8.80 7.84
C GLY A 343 -19.54 -8.10 6.47
N PRO A 344 -19.32 -6.78 6.40
CA PRO A 344 -19.18 -6.06 5.14
C PRO A 344 -18.12 -6.60 4.18
N THR A 345 -17.00 -7.13 4.68
CA THR A 345 -15.88 -7.59 3.84
C THR A 345 -15.87 -9.10 3.58
N GLU A 346 -16.78 -9.87 4.18
CA GLU A 346 -16.76 -11.35 4.11
C GLU A 346 -16.73 -11.92 2.68
N SER A 347 -17.37 -11.24 1.72
CA SER A 347 -17.44 -11.66 0.32
C SER A 347 -16.38 -11.05 -0.59
N ASP A 348 -15.56 -10.13 -0.09
CA ASP A 348 -14.54 -9.43 -0.87
C ASP A 348 -13.16 -10.01 -0.58
N PRO A 349 -12.59 -10.86 -1.45
CA PRO A 349 -11.30 -11.52 -1.17
C PRO A 349 -10.10 -10.56 -1.05
N PHE A 350 -10.25 -9.30 -1.49
CA PHE A 350 -9.21 -8.28 -1.44
C PHE A 350 -9.34 -7.37 -0.21
N ALA A 351 -10.54 -7.28 0.37
CA ALA A 351 -10.78 -6.51 1.59
C ALA A 351 -11.13 -7.37 2.81
N ARG A 352 -11.23 -8.71 2.67
CA ARG A 352 -11.69 -9.61 3.73
C ARG A 352 -10.70 -9.64 4.88
N TYR A 353 -11.20 -9.50 6.11
CA TYR A 353 -10.37 -9.69 7.28
C TYR A 353 -11.14 -10.22 8.49
N TYR A 354 -10.39 -10.65 9.50
CA TYR A 354 -10.94 -10.96 10.81
C TYR A 354 -10.88 -9.75 11.74
N GLY A 355 -12.03 -9.24 12.22
CA GLY A 355 -12.04 -8.26 13.31
C GLY A 355 -11.44 -8.82 14.61
N THR A 356 -11.49 -10.14 14.79
CA THR A 356 -10.69 -10.87 15.77
C THR A 356 -10.31 -12.20 15.14
N ALA A 357 -9.02 -12.47 14.99
CA ALA A 357 -8.54 -13.65 14.27
C ALA A 357 -8.83 -14.97 15.01
N PRO A 358 -8.81 -16.12 14.31
CA PRO A 358 -8.61 -17.41 14.95
C PRO A 358 -7.27 -17.45 15.68
N ILE A 359 -7.22 -18.19 16.79
CA ILE A 359 -5.97 -18.41 17.54
C ILE A 359 -4.93 -19.02 16.60
N GLY A 360 -3.74 -18.43 16.58
CA GLY A 360 -2.60 -18.85 15.78
C GLY A 360 -2.05 -20.23 16.17
N PRO A 361 -1.17 -20.80 15.33
CA PRO A 361 -0.65 -22.16 15.52
C PRO A 361 0.14 -22.37 16.82
N ASN A 362 0.74 -21.32 17.39
CA ASN A 362 1.46 -21.36 18.66
C ASN A 362 0.67 -20.78 19.84
N GLY A 363 -0.61 -20.43 19.64
CA GLY A 363 -1.46 -19.82 20.67
C GLY A 363 -1.52 -18.30 20.60
N GLU A 364 -1.10 -17.70 19.50
CA GLU A 364 -1.18 -16.26 19.24
C GLU A 364 -2.63 -15.79 19.14
N HIS A 365 -2.90 -14.58 19.61
CA HIS A 365 -4.20 -13.94 19.54
C HIS A 365 -4.07 -12.58 18.87
N THR A 366 -5.15 -12.11 18.25
CA THR A 366 -5.38 -10.68 18.04
C THR A 366 -5.40 -9.99 19.40
N LEU A 367 -4.61 -8.94 19.53
CA LEU A 367 -4.51 -8.12 20.73
C LEU A 367 -5.37 -6.87 20.57
N THR A 368 -5.97 -6.44 21.66
CA THR A 368 -6.67 -5.16 21.73
C THR A 368 -5.80 -4.15 22.43
N LEU A 369 -5.59 -3.01 21.77
CA LEU A 369 -4.89 -1.86 22.30
C LEU A 369 -5.87 -0.70 22.50
N SER A 370 -5.57 0.12 23.50
CA SER A 370 -6.37 1.28 23.88
C SER A 370 -5.44 2.37 24.39
N TYR A 371 -5.44 3.52 23.72
CA TYR A 371 -4.56 4.65 24.01
C TYR A 371 -5.38 5.87 24.39
N ARG A 372 -4.87 6.62 25.37
CA ARG A 372 -5.40 7.90 25.78
C ARG A 372 -4.29 8.92 25.88
N SER A 373 -4.42 10.02 25.15
CA SER A 373 -3.41 11.07 25.13
C SER A 373 -3.19 11.71 26.50
N LEU A 374 -2.00 12.29 26.68
CA LEU A 374 -1.59 12.92 27.93
C LEU A 374 -2.49 14.11 28.32
N ASP A 375 -2.91 14.88 27.32
CA ASP A 375 -3.85 16.00 27.50
C ASP A 375 -5.33 15.55 27.53
N GLY A 376 -5.59 14.27 27.24
CA GLY A 376 -6.90 13.64 27.24
C GLY A 376 -7.80 14.05 26.06
N THR A 377 -7.26 14.69 25.03
CA THR A 377 -7.99 15.06 23.81
C THR A 377 -8.28 13.86 22.93
N VAL A 378 -7.35 12.91 22.83
CA VAL A 378 -7.51 11.67 22.06
C VAL A 378 -7.78 10.50 22.99
N PHE A 379 -8.81 9.71 22.64
CA PHE A 379 -9.07 8.40 23.21
C PHE A 379 -9.44 7.44 22.08
N THR A 380 -8.54 6.53 21.73
CA THR A 380 -8.74 5.60 20.60
C THR A 380 -9.83 4.57 20.85
N HIS A 381 -10.28 4.42 22.11
CA HIS A 381 -11.03 3.27 22.58
C HIS A 381 -10.28 1.97 22.27
N ASP A 382 -10.85 1.07 21.49
CA ASP A 382 -10.27 -0.24 21.19
C ASP A 382 -9.85 -0.27 19.71
N PHE A 383 -8.59 -0.62 19.46
CA PHE A 383 -8.06 -0.97 18.15
C PHE A 383 -7.28 -2.28 18.24
N TYR A 384 -7.00 -2.89 17.09
CA TYR A 384 -6.53 -4.27 17.05
C TYR A 384 -5.16 -4.39 16.38
N ILE A 385 -4.32 -5.28 16.91
CA ILE A 385 -3.10 -5.73 16.24
C ILE A 385 -3.10 -7.26 16.16
N THR A 386 -2.69 -7.81 15.03
CA THR A 386 -2.57 -9.26 14.78
C THR A 386 -1.25 -9.53 14.07
N SER A 387 -0.49 -10.53 14.50
CA SER A 387 0.85 -10.82 13.96
C SER A 387 1.76 -9.59 13.97
N ILE A 388 1.87 -8.88 15.10
CA ILE A 388 2.81 -7.77 15.27
C ILE A 388 3.68 -8.12 16.47
N GLU A 389 4.98 -8.22 16.27
CA GLU A 389 5.95 -8.67 17.28
C GLU A 389 6.49 -7.51 18.12
N GLU A 390 6.50 -6.30 17.57
CA GLU A 390 7.10 -5.13 18.19
C GLU A 390 6.17 -3.92 18.22
N LEU A 391 6.20 -3.21 19.35
CA LEU A 391 5.47 -1.96 19.53
C LEU A 391 6.45 -0.87 19.99
N GLN A 392 6.63 0.17 19.17
CA GLN A 392 7.44 1.32 19.52
C GLN A 392 6.55 2.49 19.94
N LEU A 393 6.94 3.17 21.04
CA LEU A 393 6.32 4.41 21.47
C LEU A 393 7.26 5.58 21.20
N GLY A 394 6.81 6.54 20.41
CA GLY A 394 7.57 7.70 19.97
C GLY A 394 8.32 7.48 18.66
N VAL A 395 8.70 8.59 18.02
CA VAL A 395 9.44 8.63 16.74
C VAL A 395 10.82 9.30 16.87
N GLY A 396 11.20 9.73 18.08
CA GLY A 396 12.48 10.39 18.35
C GLY A 396 13.55 9.47 18.94
N ASP A 397 14.72 10.02 19.23
CA ASP A 397 15.85 9.30 19.83
C ASP A 397 15.57 8.74 21.25
N ASP A 398 14.53 9.25 21.91
CA ASP A 398 14.06 8.81 23.22
C ASP A 398 12.91 7.79 23.15
N ALA A 399 12.54 7.36 21.95
CA ALA A 399 11.54 6.32 21.76
C ALA A 399 11.96 5.01 22.41
N VAL A 400 10.95 4.18 22.73
CA VAL A 400 11.14 2.91 23.42
C VAL A 400 10.41 1.79 22.68
N VAL A 401 11.02 0.61 22.63
CA VAL A 401 10.47 -0.55 21.93
C VAL A 401 10.09 -1.64 22.93
N TYR A 402 8.87 -2.14 22.78
CA TYR A 402 8.32 -3.24 23.56
C TYR A 402 8.20 -4.47 22.66
N LYS A 403 8.59 -5.63 23.21
CA LYS A 403 8.19 -6.92 22.66
C LYS A 403 6.74 -7.19 22.99
N VAL A 404 6.00 -7.64 21.99
CA VAL A 404 4.60 -8.02 22.07
C VAL A 404 4.53 -9.53 22.29
N ASP A 405 3.95 -9.96 23.41
CA ASP A 405 3.57 -11.35 23.61
C ASP A 405 2.10 -11.54 23.18
N SER A 406 1.91 -11.97 21.94
CA SER A 406 0.59 -12.22 21.35
C SER A 406 -0.17 -13.39 21.98
N THR A 407 0.48 -14.21 22.81
CA THR A 407 -0.20 -15.30 23.55
C THR A 407 -0.81 -14.79 24.85
N THR A 408 -0.16 -13.83 25.52
CA THR A 408 -0.59 -13.36 26.85
C THR A 408 -1.14 -11.93 26.88
N GLY A 409 -0.86 -11.15 25.83
CA GLY A 409 -1.14 -9.71 25.78
C GLY A 409 -0.20 -8.84 26.58
N LEU A 410 0.95 -9.37 26.98
CA LEU A 410 1.96 -8.62 27.73
C LEU A 410 2.87 -7.83 26.78
N LEU A 411 3.08 -6.55 27.11
CA LEU A 411 4.12 -5.71 26.53
C LEU A 411 5.34 -5.67 27.45
N THR A 412 6.50 -6.06 26.94
CA THR A 412 7.76 -6.07 27.71
C THR A 412 8.78 -5.13 27.07
N LEU A 413 9.20 -4.10 27.81
CA LEU A 413 10.25 -3.18 27.34
C LEU A 413 11.54 -3.94 27.03
N ASP A 414 12.06 -3.77 25.81
CA ASP A 414 13.31 -4.41 25.37
C ASP A 414 14.31 -3.37 24.85
N ASN A 415 15.24 -2.99 25.73
CA ASN A 415 16.30 -2.02 25.42
C ASN A 415 17.39 -2.57 24.47
N SER A 416 17.28 -3.83 24.02
CA SER A 416 18.19 -4.40 23.02
C SER A 416 17.72 -4.19 21.57
N LEU A 417 16.45 -3.84 21.38
CA LEU A 417 15.87 -3.54 20.08
C LEU A 417 16.28 -2.13 19.64
N SER A 418 16.57 -1.96 18.35
CA SER A 418 16.85 -0.66 17.76
C SER A 418 15.56 0.15 17.62
N VAL A 419 15.64 1.44 17.91
CA VAL A 419 14.58 2.41 17.65
C VAL A 419 14.62 2.82 16.17
N ASN A 420 13.45 2.91 15.54
CA ASN A 420 13.28 3.57 14.25
C ASN A 420 12.99 5.06 14.50
N SER A 421 14.03 5.89 14.51
CA SER A 421 13.92 7.35 14.76
C SER A 421 14.11 8.22 13.52
N ASN A 422 14.53 7.64 12.41
CA ASN A 422 14.61 8.32 11.13
C ASN A 422 13.48 7.78 10.26
N LEU A 423 12.35 8.48 10.22
CA LEU A 423 11.21 8.06 9.41
C LEU A 423 11.17 8.88 8.10
N PRO A 424 10.77 8.28 6.97
CA PRO A 424 10.52 9.01 5.73
C PRO A 424 9.61 10.22 5.93
N GLU A 425 9.97 11.37 5.36
CA GLU A 425 9.13 12.56 5.41
C GLU A 425 8.27 12.67 4.14
N ARG A 426 6.95 12.66 4.30
CA ARG A 426 5.97 12.83 3.21
C ARG A 426 6.27 14.03 2.29
N THR A 427 6.72 15.15 2.87
CA THR A 427 7.05 16.37 2.09
C THR A 427 8.21 16.15 1.13
N ALA A 428 9.20 15.34 1.51
CA ALA A 428 10.36 15.04 0.67
C ALA A 428 9.96 14.19 -0.54
N PHE A 429 9.13 13.16 -0.34
CA PHE A 429 8.62 12.31 -1.42
C PHE A 429 7.58 13.02 -2.30
N ASN A 430 6.79 13.95 -1.76
CA ASN A 430 5.99 14.85 -2.59
C ASN A 430 6.84 15.65 -3.59
N ALA A 431 7.99 16.17 -3.15
CA ALA A 431 8.91 16.89 -4.04
C ALA A 431 9.54 15.97 -5.10
N LEU A 432 9.73 14.67 -4.78
CA LEU A 432 10.17 13.67 -5.73
C LEU A 432 9.14 13.49 -6.86
N PHE A 433 7.84 13.34 -6.58
CA PHE A 433 6.80 13.27 -7.63
C PHE A 433 6.82 14.45 -8.60
N ASP A 434 7.14 15.64 -8.10
CA ASP A 434 7.18 16.88 -8.89
C ASP A 434 8.39 16.94 -9.84
N THR A 435 9.41 16.12 -9.62
CA THR A 435 10.68 16.14 -10.37
C THR A 435 10.97 14.83 -11.12
N PHE A 436 10.48 13.70 -10.61
CA PHE A 436 10.72 12.38 -11.17
C PHE A 436 10.09 12.23 -12.55
N GLY A 437 10.79 11.56 -13.47
CA GLY A 437 10.31 11.29 -14.83
C GLY A 437 10.14 12.52 -15.73
N PHE A 438 10.41 13.73 -15.24
CA PHE A 438 10.50 14.91 -16.09
C PHE A 438 11.93 15.04 -16.62
N LEU A 439 12.11 14.79 -17.92
CA LEU A 439 13.26 15.36 -18.61
C LEU A 439 13.18 16.87 -18.40
N THR A 440 14.18 17.46 -17.75
CA THR A 440 14.36 18.91 -17.73
C THR A 440 14.56 19.36 -19.18
N THR A 441 13.45 19.55 -19.91
CA THR A 441 13.46 20.32 -21.13
C THR A 441 13.67 21.75 -20.66
N ASP A 442 14.93 22.17 -20.62
CA ASP A 442 15.26 23.57 -20.76
C ASP A 442 14.49 24.09 -21.99
N LEU A 443 13.36 24.76 -21.73
CA LEU A 443 12.59 25.55 -22.69
C LEU A 443 13.14 26.96 -22.76
#